data_AF-A0A212SYM7-F1
#
_entry.id   AF-A0A212SYM7-F1
#
_cell.length_a   1.000
_cell.length_b   1.000
_cell.length_c   1.000
_cell.angle_alpha   90.00
_cell.angle_beta   90.00
_cell.angle_gamma   90.00
#
_symmetry.space_group_name_H-M   'P 1'
#
loop_
_entity.id
_entity.type
_entity.pdbx_description
1 polymer ?
#
loop_
_entity_poly.entity_id
_entity_poly.type
_entity_poly.pdbx_seq_one_letter_code
_entity_poly.pdbx_strand_id
1 'polypeptide(L)' 'MADIDIPDHLIDLESAAWAEQQQGALTYAAADAVQAAYREHAAATGVSRLDLEMAVKKLVRHPESKPAA' A
#
# COMPACT_ATOMS: atom_id res chain seq x y z
N MET A 1 -13.81 -5.40 3.13
CA MET A 1 -12.69 -5.29 2.16
C MET A 1 -12.74 -6.54 1.32
N ALA A 2 -12.66 -6.41 0.00
CA ALA A 2 -12.56 -7.57 -0.88
C ALA A 2 -11.28 -8.35 -0.55
N ASP A 3 -11.30 -9.66 -0.78
CA ASP A 3 -10.09 -10.49 -0.73
C ASP A 3 -9.27 -10.16 -1.99
N ILE A 4 -8.36 -9.18 -1.87
CA ILE A 4 -7.52 -8.69 -2.95
C ILE A 4 -6.16 -9.37 -2.81
N ASP A 5 -5.69 -9.99 -3.89
CA ASP A 5 -4.32 -10.46 -3.97
C ASP A 5 -3.38 -9.26 -4.02
N ILE A 6 -2.64 -9.02 -2.93
CA ILE A 6 -1.74 -7.88 -2.80
C ILE A 6 -0.36 -8.33 -3.27
N PRO A 7 0.20 -7.74 -4.33
CA PRO A 7 1.53 -8.08 -4.78
C PRO A 7 2.61 -7.53 -3.84
N ASP A 8 3.67 -8.31 -3.62
CA ASP A 8 4.77 -7.97 -2.69
C ASP A 8 5.38 -6.59 -2.95
N HIS A 9 5.56 -6.20 -4.21
CA HIS A 9 6.16 -4.90 -4.55
C HIS A 9 5.36 -3.70 -4.01
N LEU A 10 4.03 -3.81 -3.87
CA LEU A 10 3.22 -2.75 -3.26
C LEU A 10 3.41 -2.71 -1.75
N ILE A 11 3.57 -3.87 -1.11
CA ILE A 11 3.86 -3.97 0.33
C ILE A 11 5.23 -3.37 0.62
N ASP A 12 6.25 -3.69 -0.18
CA ASP A 12 7.61 -3.18 -0.02
C ASP A 12 7.66 -1.66 -0.18
N LEU A 13 7.01 -1.14 -1.23
CA LEU A 13 6.98 0.29 -1.53
C LEU A 13 6.22 1.07 -0.45
N GLU A 14 5.07 0.57 0.00
CA GLU A 14 4.31 1.16 1.09
C GLU A 14 5.07 1.08 2.42
N SER A 15 5.79 -0.01 2.70
CA SER A 15 6.59 -0.18 3.92
C SER A 15 7.76 0.79 3.97
N ALA A 16 8.46 0.99 2.85
CA ALA A 16 9.53 1.98 2.74
C ALA A 16 8.98 3.41 2.95
N ALA A 17 7.91 3.77 2.24
CA ALA A 17 7.28 5.07 2.38
C ALA A 17 6.72 5.31 3.80
N TRP A 18 6.19 4.27 4.44
CA TRP A 18 5.72 4.34 5.81
C TRP A 18 6.87 4.56 6.80
N ALA A 19 7.99 3.87 6.64
CA ALA A 19 9.18 4.08 7.46
C ALA A 19 9.72 5.52 7.31
N GLU A 20 9.78 6.05 6.08
CA GLU A 20 10.15 7.45 5.82
C GLU A 20 9.14 8.42 6.45
N GLN A 21 7.84 8.12 6.37
CA GLN A 21 6.78 8.95 6.96
C GLN A 21 6.93 9.04 8.48
N GLN A 22 7.21 7.91 9.14
CA GLN A 22 7.41 7.85 10.59
C GLN A 22 8.66 8.63 11.04
N GLN A 23 9.64 8.81 10.16
CA GLN A 23 10.84 9.62 10.41
C GLN A 23 10.67 11.09 10.01
N GLY A 24 9.52 11.47 9.42
CA GLY A 24 9.32 12.80 8.84
C GLY A 24 10.18 13.06 7.60
N ALA A 25 10.70 12.01 6.95
CA ALA A 25 11.60 12.07 5.80
C ALA A 25 10.88 11.82 4.46
N LEU A 26 9.60 11.43 4.48
CA LEU A 26 8.84 11.12 3.26
C LEU A 26 8.77 12.33 2.33
N THR A 27 9.30 12.14 1.12
CA THR A 27 9.26 13.16 0.07
C THR A 27 7.98 13.06 -0.75
N TYR A 28 7.60 14.16 -1.42
CA TYR A 28 6.49 14.14 -2.38
C TYR A 28 6.73 13.12 -3.51
N ALA A 29 7.96 13.02 -4.02
CA ALA A 29 8.31 12.08 -5.07
C ALA A 29 8.11 10.61 -4.64
N ALA A 30 8.53 10.27 -3.41
CA ALA A 30 8.30 8.94 -2.85
C ALA A 30 6.81 8.65 -2.65
N ALA A 31 6.04 9.61 -2.13
CA ALA A 31 4.60 9.47 -1.96
C ALA A 31 3.87 9.31 -3.31
N ASP A 32 4.26 10.04 -4.35
CA ASP A 32 3.67 9.90 -5.68
C ASP A 32 4.06 8.57 -6.35
N ALA A 33 5.29 8.07 -6.16
CA ALA A 33 5.69 6.75 -6.66
C ALA A 33 4.81 5.63 -6.10
N VAL A 34 4.50 5.66 -4.80
CA VAL A 34 3.55 4.73 -4.15
C VAL A 34 2.17 4.83 -4.79
N GLN A 35 1.65 6.05 -4.96
CA GLN A 35 0.32 6.26 -5.56
C GLN A 35 0.26 5.87 -7.04
N ALA A 36 1.35 6.07 -7.78
CA ALA A 36 1.48 5.62 -9.17
C ALA A 36 1.43 4.10 -9.26
N ALA A 37 2.15 3.39 -8.38
CA ALA A 37 2.12 1.94 -8.33
C ALA A 37 0.71 1.38 -8.02
N TYR A 38 -0.02 2.00 -7.07
CA TYR A 38 -1.43 1.62 -6.84
C TYR A 38 -2.31 1.83 -8.07
N ARG A 39 -2.15 2.97 -8.77
CA ARG A 39 -2.91 3.27 -9.99
C ARG A 39 -2.61 2.26 -11.11
N GLU A 40 -1.34 1.98 -11.34
CA GLU A 40 -0.88 1.06 -12.38
C GLU A 40 -1.37 -0.36 -12.11
N HIS A 41 -1.18 -0.87 -10.89
CA HIS A 41 -1.60 -2.22 -10.55
C HIS A 41 -3.12 -2.37 -10.64
N ALA A 42 -3.87 -1.41 -10.10
CA ALA A 42 -5.34 -1.43 -10.16
C ALA A 42 -5.86 -1.40 -11.62
N ALA A 43 -5.23 -0.60 -12.48
CA ALA A 43 -5.58 -0.56 -13.90
C ALA A 43 -5.24 -1.87 -14.62
N ALA A 44 -4.11 -2.50 -14.30
CA ALA A 44 -3.66 -3.74 -14.91
C ALA A 44 -4.51 -4.96 -14.52
N THR A 45 -4.99 -5.02 -13.28
CA THR A 45 -5.75 -6.16 -12.75
C THR A 45 -7.26 -5.94 -12.71
N GLY A 46 -7.72 -4.71 -12.97
CA GLY A 46 -9.13 -4.34 -12.92
C GLY A 46 -9.71 -4.24 -11.50
N VAL A 47 -8.87 -4.26 -10.47
CA VAL A 47 -9.32 -4.07 -9.08
C VAL A 47 -9.55 -2.59 -8.77
N SER A 48 -10.33 -2.34 -7.72
CA SER A 48 -10.51 -0.99 -7.18
C SER A 48 -9.20 -0.48 -6.57
N ARG A 49 -8.67 0.63 -7.11
CA ARG A 49 -7.48 1.32 -6.56
C ARG A 49 -7.65 1.65 -5.07
N LEU A 50 -8.84 2.08 -4.67
CA LEU A 50 -9.12 2.45 -3.29
C LEU A 50 -9.09 1.23 -2.37
N ASP A 51 -9.71 0.12 -2.77
CA ASP A 51 -9.73 -1.08 -1.95
C ASP A 51 -8.33 -1.71 -1.83
N LEU A 52 -7.55 -1.70 -2.93
CA LEU A 52 -6.15 -2.11 -2.93
C LEU A 52 -5.32 -1.26 -1.96
N GLU A 53 -5.38 0.06 -2.08
CA GLU A 53 -4.64 0.99 -1.22
C GLU A 53 -4.98 0.80 0.26
N MET A 54 -6.28 0.66 0.60
CA MET A 54 -6.70 0.39 1.97
C MET A 54 -6.18 -0.96 2.48
N ALA A 55 -6.18 -1.99 1.63
CA ALA A 55 -5.67 -3.32 1.98
C ALA A 55 -4.17 -3.31 2.28
N VAL A 56 -3.37 -2.70 1.41
CA VAL A 56 -1.92 -2.59 1.62
C VAL A 56 -1.62 -1.75 2.87
N LYS A 57 -2.26 -0.59 3.03
CA LYS A 57 -2.07 0.26 4.21
C LYS A 57 -2.47 -0.42 5.50
N LYS A 58 -3.56 -1.18 5.52
CA LYS A 58 -3.95 -1.96 6.69
C LYS A 58 -2.87 -2.98 7.05
N LEU A 59 -2.33 -3.70 6.06
CA LEU A 59 -1.29 -4.70 6.29
C LEU A 59 0.02 -4.08 6.82
N VAL A 60 0.44 -2.96 6.25
CA VAL A 60 1.74 -2.31 6.56
C VAL A 60 1.67 -1.43 7.82
N ARG A 61 0.62 -0.61 7.94
CA ARG A 61 0.53 0.43 8.97
C ARG A 61 -0.19 -0.05 10.24
N HIS A 62 -0.92 -1.16 10.14
CA HIS A 62 -1.75 -1.71 11.23
C HIS A 62 -1.65 -3.24 11.30
N PRO A 63 -0.45 -3.83 11.47
CA PRO A 63 -0.27 -5.28 11.46
C PRO A 63 -1.09 -6.00 12.54
N GLU A 64 -1.35 -5.36 13.68
CA GLU A 64 -2.24 -5.89 14.73
C GLU A 64 -3.73 -5.95 14.34
N SER A 65 -4.14 -5.27 13.27
CA SER A 65 -5.52 -5.33 12.75
C SER A 65 -5.77 -6.51 11.81
N LYS A 66 -4.77 -7.39 11.63
CA LYS A 66 -4.95 -8.69 11.02
C LYS A 66 -5.70 -9.58 12.04
N PRO A 67 -6.93 -10.06 11.75
CA PRO A 67 -7.58 -10.99 12.67
C PRO A 67 -6.65 -12.18 12.89
N ALA A 68 -6.46 -12.56 14.16
CA ALA A 68 -5.74 -13.78 14.50
C ALA A 68 -6.38 -14.95 13.75
N ALA A 69 -5.54 -15.74 13.08
CA ALA A 69 -5.93 -16.92 12.31
C ALA A 69 -6.70 -17.94 13.17
#